data_AF-A0A1A8JZ04-F1
#
_entry.id   AF-A0A1A8JZ04-F1
#
_cell.length_a   1.000
_cell.length_b   1.000
_cell.length_c   1.000
_cell.angle_alpha   90.00
_cell.angle_beta   90.00
_cell.angle_gamma   90.00
#
_symmetry.space_group_name_H-M   'P 1'
#
loop_
_entity.id
_entity.type
_entity.pdbx_description
1 polymer ?
#
loop_
_entity_poly.entity_id
_entity_poly.type
_entity_poly.pdbx_seq_one_letter_code
_entity_poly.pdbx_strand_id
1 'polypeptide(L)' 'FVYEVKSWTEAQRHCREKFTDLAIVEDMEDVDALIRLADLSQMVYPSYSQRAWIGLYDTKNIWMWSLAD' A
#
# COMPACT_ATOMS: atom_id res chain seq x y z
N PHE A 1 1.55 4.87 -7.31
CA PHE A 1 2.54 4.22 -6.44
C PHE A 1 3.51 5.24 -5.88
N VAL A 2 3.99 5.04 -4.66
CA VAL A 2 5.09 5.80 -4.05
C VAL A 2 6.28 4.85 -3.98
N TYR A 3 7.36 5.18 -4.69
CA TYR A 3 8.55 4.30 -4.80
C TYR A 3 9.60 4.56 -3.70
N GLU A 4 9.44 5.65 -2.96
CA GLU A 4 10.26 5.90 -1.78
C GLU A 4 9.95 4.87 -0.68
N VAL A 5 11.01 4.26 -0.15
CA VAL A 5 10.89 3.33 0.96
C VAL A 5 10.35 4.04 2.20
N LYS A 6 9.25 3.53 2.73
CA LYS A 6 8.59 4.04 3.95
C LYS A 6 8.11 2.86 4.80
N SER A 7 8.04 3.04 6.11
CA SER A 7 7.24 2.16 6.97
C SER A 7 5.76 2.31 6.64
N TRP A 8 4.92 1.35 7.06
CA TRP A 8 3.47 1.41 6.81
C TRP A 8 2.87 2.73 7.31
N THR A 9 3.22 3.15 8.53
CA THR A 9 2.74 4.40 9.15
C THR A 9 3.17 5.64 8.38
N GLU A 10 4.39 5.67 7.86
CA GLU A 10 4.88 6.78 7.03
C GLU A 10 4.20 6.81 5.66
N ALA A 11 3.97 5.64 5.05
CA ALA A 11 3.27 5.51 3.79
C ALA A 11 1.81 5.98 3.91
N GLN A 12 1.11 5.56 4.97
CA GLN A 12 -0.25 6.01 5.28
C GLN A 12 -0.32 7.51 5.46
N ARG A 13 0.57 8.08 6.28
CA ARG A 13 0.63 9.53 6.49
C ARG A 13 0.85 10.27 5.17
N HIS A 14 1.82 9.83 4.38
CA HIS A 14 2.13 10.43 3.09
C HIS A 14 0.91 10.41 2.16
N CYS A 15 0.20 9.28 2.08
CA CYS A 15 -1.00 9.18 1.26
C CYS A 15 -2.14 10.08 1.75
N ARG A 16 -2.34 10.24 3.06
CA ARG A 16 -3.36 11.15 3.61
C ARG A 16 -3.01 12.64 3.44
N GLU A 17 -1.72 12.97 3.43
CA GLU A 17 -1.24 14.34 3.23
C GLU A 17 -1.29 14.79 1.76
N LYS A 18 -1.20 13.84 0.80
CA LYS A 18 -1.07 14.13 -0.63
C LYS A 18 -2.24 13.63 -1.49
N PHE A 19 -2.97 12.63 -1.01
CA PHE A 19 -4.05 11.92 -1.70
C PHE A 19 -5.18 11.65 -0.70
N THR A 20 -5.85 10.49 -0.78
CA THR A 20 -6.90 10.08 0.15
C THR A 20 -6.35 9.23 1.31
N ASP A 21 -5.89 8.01 1.02
CA ASP A 21 -5.28 7.06 1.97
C ASP A 21 -4.49 6.00 1.17
N LEU A 22 -3.93 4.98 1.83
CA LEU A 22 -3.49 3.75 1.17
C LEU A 22 -4.68 3.02 0.52
N ALA A 23 -4.40 2.33 -0.60
CA ALA A 23 -5.44 1.65 -1.37
C ALA A 23 -6.11 0.52 -0.56
N ILE A 24 -7.44 0.47 -0.66
CA ILE A 24 -8.24 -0.71 -0.33
C ILE A 24 -8.09 -1.72 -1.47
N VAL A 25 -8.10 -3.01 -1.15
CA VAL A 25 -8.09 -4.11 -2.12
C VAL A 25 -9.23 -5.04 -1.75
N GLU A 26 -10.31 -5.03 -2.53
CA GLU A 26 -11.53 -5.76 -2.23
C GLU A 26 -11.51 -7.16 -2.84
N ASP A 27 -10.90 -7.30 -4.02
CA ASP A 27 -10.83 -8.55 -4.76
C ASP A 27 -9.53 -8.69 -5.59
N MET A 28 -9.50 -9.73 -6.43
CA MET A 28 -8.35 -10.01 -7.30
C MET A 28 -8.26 -9.08 -8.52
N GLU A 29 -9.35 -8.44 -8.94
CA GLU A 29 -9.31 -7.46 -10.02
C GLU A 29 -8.53 -6.22 -9.59
N ASP A 30 -8.72 -5.78 -8.34
CA ASP A 30 -7.90 -4.73 -7.72
C ASP A 30 -6.41 -5.12 -7.68
N VAL A 31 -6.11 -6.35 -7.28
CA VAL A 31 -4.73 -6.86 -7.25
C VAL A 31 -4.09 -6.81 -8.65
N ASP A 32 -4.81 -7.31 -9.66
CA ASP A 32 -4.33 -7.32 -11.05
C ASP A 32 -4.13 -5.90 -11.60
N ALA A 33 -5.06 -4.98 -11.29
CA ALA A 33 -4.95 -3.58 -11.67
C ALA A 33 -3.71 -2.92 -11.03
N LEU A 34 -3.50 -3.13 -9.72
CA LEU A 34 -2.34 -2.60 -9.00
C LEU A 34 -1.02 -3.14 -9.58
N ILE A 35 -0.94 -4.44 -9.86
CA ILE A 35 0.27 -5.04 -10.47
C ILE A 35 0.55 -4.44 -11.85
N ARG A 36 -0.48 -4.22 -12.68
CA ARG A 36 -0.33 -3.61 -14.01
C ARG A 36 0.11 -2.15 -13.96
N LEU A 37 -0.34 -1.41 -12.94
CA LEU A 37 -0.01 0.01 -12.76
C LEU A 37 1.35 0.24 -12.11
N ALA A 38 1.91 -0.77 -11.44
CA ALA A 38 3.19 -0.70 -10.76
C ALA A 38 4.36 -0.76 -11.74
N ASP A 39 5.32 0.17 -11.62
CA ASP A 39 6.65 0.01 -12.21
C ASP A 39 7.51 -0.84 -11.28
N LEU A 40 7.50 -2.15 -11.50
CA LEU A 40 8.25 -3.11 -10.68
C LEU A 40 9.77 -2.87 -10.70
N SER A 41 10.29 -2.18 -11.72
CA SER A 41 11.72 -1.86 -11.82
C SER A 41 12.16 -0.82 -10.79
N GLN A 42 11.24 -0.01 -10.28
CA GLN A 42 11.49 0.99 -9.24
C GLN A 42 11.22 0.48 -7.82
N MET A 43 10.60 -0.70 -7.68
CA MET A 43 10.32 -1.33 -6.39
C MET A 43 11.50 -2.16 -5.89
N VAL A 44 12.67 -1.55 -5.71
CA VAL A 44 13.90 -2.25 -5.32
C VAL A 44 14.19 -2.04 -3.84
N TYR A 45 14.22 -3.14 -3.07
CA TYR A 45 14.60 -3.12 -1.66
C TYR A 45 15.47 -4.34 -1.31
N PRO A 46 16.54 -4.19 -0.51
CA PRO A 46 17.53 -5.25 -0.27
C PRO A 46 16.96 -6.61 0.16
N SER A 47 15.83 -6.61 0.88
CA SER A 47 15.23 -7.82 1.45
C SER A 47 13.81 -8.11 0.96
N TYR A 48 13.19 -7.23 0.15
CA TYR A 48 11.81 -7.40 -0.29
C TYR A 48 11.44 -6.47 -1.46
N SER A 49 12.12 -6.64 -2.60
CA SER A 49 11.73 -6.01 -3.86
C SER A 49 10.31 -6.39 -4.28
N GLN A 50 9.68 -5.53 -5.10
CA GLN A 50 8.35 -5.72 -5.68
C GLN A 50 7.23 -5.82 -4.63
N ARG A 51 7.34 -5.01 -3.57
CA ARG A 51 6.30 -4.87 -2.53
C ARG A 51 5.84 -3.43 -2.38
N ALA A 52 4.56 -3.27 -2.06
CA ALA A 52 3.95 -1.99 -1.75
C ALA A 52 3.05 -2.14 -0.51
N TRP A 53 2.93 -1.07 0.28
CA TRP A 53 1.95 -1.02 1.36
C TRP A 53 0.53 -0.78 0.81
N ILE A 54 -0.43 -1.50 1.37
CA ILE A 54 -1.86 -1.29 1.15
C ILE A 54 -2.52 -0.86 2.48
N GLY A 55 -3.78 -0.44 2.42
CA GLY A 55 -4.50 0.09 3.58
C GLY A 55 -4.87 -0.93 4.65
N LEU A 56 -4.57 -2.22 4.45
CA LEU A 56 -4.90 -3.27 5.39
C LEU A 56 -3.95 -3.23 6.60
N TYR A 57 -4.49 -3.14 7.82
CA TYR A 57 -3.70 -3.13 9.05
C TYR A 57 -4.35 -3.95 10.16
N ASP A 58 -3.53 -4.46 11.08
CA ASP A 58 -3.98 -5.24 12.24
C ASP A 58 -4.00 -4.39 13.52
N THR A 59 -5.05 -4.57 14.32
CA THR A 59 -5.08 -4.13 15.73
C THR A 59 -5.48 -5.28 16.63
N LYS A 60 -4.48 -5.95 17.23
CA LYS A 60 -4.68 -7.09 18.17
C LYS A 60 -5.44 -8.27 17.52
N ASN A 61 -5.00 -8.70 16.34
CA ASN A 61 -5.61 -9.75 15.53
C ASN A 61 -6.99 -9.37 14.93
N ILE A 62 -7.22 -8.07 14.74
CA ILE A 62 -8.39 -7.53 14.06
C ILE A 62 -7.89 -6.73 12.86
N TRP A 63 -8.13 -7.27 11.67
CA TRP A 63 -7.79 -6.62 10.42
C TRP A 63 -8.86 -5.61 10.02
N MET A 64 -8.42 -4.40 9.65
CA MET A 64 -9.28 -3.30 9.23
C MET A 64 -8.62 -2.54 8.08
N TRP A 65 -9.44 -1.83 7.30
CA TRP A 65 -8.96 -0.91 6.27
C TRP A 65 -8.67 0.46 6.88
N SER A 66 -7.56 1.07 6.48
CA SER A 66 -7.12 2.37 7.01
C SER A 66 -8.07 3.50 6.63
N LEU A 67 -8.66 3.42 5.45
CA LEU A 67 -9.74 4.28 5.02
C LEU A 67 -11.03 3.77 5.69
N ALA A 68 -11.47 4.50 6.72
CA ALA A 68 -12.79 4.33 7.30
C ALA A 68 -13.74 5.38 6.70
N ASP A 69 -14.97 4.98 6.38
CA ASP A 69 -16.07 5.89 6.06
C ASP A 69 -16.39 6.85 7.22
#